data_AF-A0A532ALZ9-F1
#
_entry.id   AF-A0A532ALZ9-F1
#
_cell.length_a   1.000
_cell.length_b   1.000
_cell.length_c   1.000
_cell.angle_alpha   90.00
_cell.angle_beta   90.00
_cell.angle_gamma   90.00
#
_symmetry.space_group_name_H-M   'P 1'
#
loop_
_entity.id
_entity.type
_entity.pdbx_description
1 polymer ?
#
loop_
_entity_poly.entity_id
_entity_poly.type
_entity_poly.pdbx_seq_one_letter_code
_entity_poly.pdbx_strand_id
1 'polypeptide(L)'
;PFNRTMWLTSTVCPLALAWIASAHTFWQGERLKSAHRDLARAHAQLAAAHRRFSEKASRDEMTGMLNRESFFAALDASRRKSDRGTLLIIDADHFKIINDSYGHLTGDDALLLIANAIDRGVRSGDVIGRIGGEEFGAF
;
A
#
# COMPACT_ATOMS: atom_id res chain seq x y z
N PRO A 1 -53.48 -47.40 26.24
CA PRO A 1 -52.87 -46.38 27.11
C PRO A 1 -51.66 -45.73 26.42
N PHE A 2 -51.91 -44.63 25.70
CA PHE A 2 -50.87 -43.81 25.12
C PHE A 2 -50.43 -42.79 26.18
N ASN A 3 -49.20 -42.95 26.68
CA ASN A 3 -48.77 -42.32 27.91
C ASN A 3 -48.43 -40.85 27.64
N ARG A 4 -49.18 -39.91 28.26
CA ARG A 4 -49.05 -38.44 28.07
C ARG A 4 -47.60 -37.96 28.23
N THR A 5 -46.84 -38.65 29.09
CA THR A 5 -45.42 -38.42 29.36
C THR A 5 -44.53 -38.67 28.14
N MET A 6 -44.85 -39.66 27.31
CA MET A 6 -44.05 -40.08 26.16
C MET A 6 -44.15 -39.06 25.00
N TRP A 7 -45.31 -38.42 24.85
CA TRP A 7 -45.52 -37.34 23.88
C TRP A 7 -44.82 -36.04 24.29
N LEU A 8 -44.88 -35.69 25.57
CA LEU A 8 -44.15 -34.56 26.13
C LEU A 8 -42.64 -34.70 25.91
N THR A 9 -42.06 -35.88 26.16
CA THR A 9 -40.62 -36.09 25.98
C THR A 9 -40.19 -36.15 24.52
N SER A 10 -41.00 -36.73 23.62
CA SER A 10 -40.60 -36.94 22.23
C SER A 10 -40.76 -35.72 21.33
N THR A 11 -41.61 -34.75 21.70
CA THR A 11 -41.91 -33.60 20.85
C THR A 11 -41.46 -32.27 21.46
N VAL A 12 -41.65 -32.08 22.77
CA VAL A 12 -41.33 -30.78 23.42
C VAL A 12 -39.83 -30.65 23.67
N CYS A 13 -39.16 -31.73 24.09
CA CYS A 13 -37.72 -31.73 24.35
C CYS A 13 -36.86 -31.36 23.12
N PRO A 14 -37.05 -31.97 21.93
CA PRO A 14 -36.26 -31.62 20.75
C PRO A 14 -36.55 -30.20 20.24
N LEU A 15 -37.78 -29.70 20.38
CA LEU A 15 -38.12 -28.31 19.99
C LEU A 15 -37.46 -27.29 20.92
N ALA A 16 -37.44 -27.54 22.23
CA ALA A 16 -36.76 -26.68 23.19
C ALA A 16 -35.24 -26.65 22.93
N LEU A 17 -34.63 -27.81 22.69
CA LEU A 17 -33.21 -27.90 22.33
C LEU A 17 -32.91 -27.22 20.99
N ALA A 18 -33.78 -27.39 19.99
CA ALA A 18 -33.64 -26.73 18.70
C ALA A 18 -33.74 -25.21 18.83
N TRP A 19 -34.65 -24.70 19.65
CA TRP A 19 -34.78 -23.27 19.92
C TRP A 19 -33.55 -22.71 20.62
N ILE A 20 -33.00 -23.40 21.63
CA ILE A 20 -31.77 -23.00 22.33
C ILE A 20 -30.56 -23.03 21.37
N ALA A 21 -30.42 -24.08 20.56
CA ALA A 21 -29.36 -24.20 19.58
C ALA A 21 -29.48 -23.12 18.48
N SER A 22 -30.70 -22.84 18.02
CA SER A 22 -30.97 -21.76 17.06
C SER A 22 -30.66 -20.39 17.65
N ALA A 23 -31.01 -20.15 18.92
CA ALA A 23 -30.66 -18.92 19.61
C ALA A 23 -29.13 -18.79 19.73
N HIS A 24 -28.43 -19.85 20.14
CA HIS A 24 -26.98 -19.84 20.28
C HIS A 24 -26.25 -19.60 18.96
N THR A 25 -26.65 -20.28 17.87
CA THR A 25 -26.08 -20.08 16.53
C THR A 25 -26.37 -18.68 15.98
N PHE A 26 -27.56 -18.14 16.23
CA PHE A 26 -27.90 -16.76 15.89
C PHE A 26 -26.97 -15.76 16.59
N TRP A 27 -26.78 -15.90 17.91
CA TRP A 27 -25.87 -15.07 18.70
C TRP A 27 -24.39 -15.18 18.25
N GLN A 28 -23.94 -16.39 17.87
CA GLN A 28 -22.59 -16.57 17.31
C GLN A 28 -22.43 -15.89 15.95
N GLY A 29 -23.46 -15.95 15.10
CA GLY A 29 -23.47 -15.29 13.80
C GLY A 29 -23.35 -13.76 13.91
N GLU A 30 -24.04 -13.16 14.87
CA GLU A 30 -23.95 -11.72 15.13
C GLU A 30 -22.56 -11.30 15.65
N ARG A 31 -21.95 -12.11 16.52
CA ARG A 31 -20.57 -11.90 16.99
C ARG A 31 -19.57 -11.98 15.84
N LEU A 32 -19.70 -13.00 14.99
CA LEU A 32 -18.82 -13.19 13.84
C LEU A 32 -18.92 -12.01 12.85
N LYS A 33 -20.14 -11.55 12.54
CA LYS A 33 -20.37 -10.36 11.69
C LYS A 33 -19.77 -9.09 12.30
N SER A 34 -19.86 -8.92 13.61
CA SER A 34 -19.30 -7.75 14.30
C SER A 34 -17.77 -7.78 14.28
N ALA A 35 -17.16 -8.93 14.61
CA ALA A 35 -15.72 -9.12 14.49
C ALA A 35 -15.22 -8.88 13.05
N HIS A 36 -15.95 -9.36 12.03
CA HIS A 36 -15.62 -9.09 10.63
C HIS A 36 -15.68 -7.59 10.28
N ARG A 37 -16.70 -6.88 10.75
CA ARG A 37 -16.82 -5.43 10.55
C ARG A 37 -15.69 -4.68 11.24
N ASP A 38 -15.32 -5.08 12.45
CA ASP A 38 -14.24 -4.44 13.20
C ASP A 38 -12.87 -4.70 12.56
N LEU A 39 -12.63 -5.92 12.08
CA LEU A 39 -11.42 -6.23 11.29
C LEU A 39 -11.36 -5.39 10.00
N ALA A 40 -12.48 -5.28 9.27
CA ALA A 40 -12.54 -4.47 8.05
C ALA A 40 -12.28 -2.98 8.33
N ARG A 41 -12.78 -2.45 9.45
CA ARG A 41 -12.51 -1.07 9.90
C ARG A 41 -11.04 -0.86 10.25
N ALA A 42 -10.45 -1.78 11.01
CA ALA A 42 -9.04 -1.73 11.38
C ALA A 42 -8.14 -1.79 10.13
N HIS A 43 -8.46 -2.66 9.17
CA HIS A 43 -7.77 -2.71 7.87
C HIS A 43 -7.88 -1.38 7.11
N ALA A 44 -9.07 -0.78 7.05
CA ALA A 44 -9.25 0.51 6.38
C ALA A 44 -8.48 1.65 7.06
N GLN A 45 -8.43 1.66 8.41
CA GLN A 45 -7.65 2.62 9.18
C GLN A 45 -6.15 2.46 8.94
N LEU A 46 -5.65 1.22 8.95
CA LEU A 46 -4.25 0.94 8.65
C LEU A 46 -3.88 1.36 7.22
N ALA A 47 -4.71 1.02 6.24
CA ALA A 47 -4.49 1.43 4.85
C ALA A 47 -4.48 2.96 4.69
N ALA A 48 -5.37 3.66 5.40
CA ALA A 48 -5.40 5.12 5.40
C ALA A 48 -4.17 5.73 6.09
N ALA A 49 -3.73 5.17 7.22
CA ALA A 49 -2.51 5.61 7.90
C ALA A 49 -1.27 5.35 7.03
N HIS A 50 -1.17 4.16 6.42
CA HIS A 50 -0.10 3.82 5.48
C HIS A 50 -0.06 4.79 4.30
N ARG A 51 -1.22 5.10 3.71
CA ARG A 51 -1.31 6.10 2.64
C ARG A 51 -0.84 7.48 3.09
N ARG A 52 -1.25 7.95 4.27
CA ARG A 52 -0.78 9.22 4.83
C ARG A 52 0.72 9.26 5.10
N PHE A 53 1.34 8.14 5.45
CA PHE A 53 2.79 8.06 5.59
C PHE A 53 3.48 8.06 4.22
N SER A 54 2.96 7.33 3.24
CA SER A 54 3.44 7.37 1.85
C SER A 54 3.35 8.78 1.27
N GLU A 55 2.23 9.46 1.46
CA GLU A 55 2.00 10.85 1.02
C GLU A 55 2.97 11.85 1.67
N LYS A 56 3.40 11.60 2.91
CA LYS A 56 4.38 12.46 3.61
C LYS A 56 5.80 12.28 3.08
N ALA A 57 6.15 11.10 2.60
CA ALA A 57 7.46 10.79 2.07
C ALA A 57 7.56 11.16 0.58
N SER A 58 7.28 12.41 0.21
CA SER A 58 7.25 12.82 -1.21
C SER A 58 8.62 12.78 -1.90
N ARG A 59 9.70 12.67 -1.13
CA ARG A 59 11.08 12.68 -1.60
C ARG A 59 11.77 11.38 -1.25
N ASP A 60 12.66 10.95 -2.13
CA ASP A 60 13.61 9.87 -1.88
C ASP A 60 14.60 10.34 -0.79
N GLU A 61 14.73 9.55 0.28
CA GLU A 61 15.52 9.95 1.46
C GLU A 61 17.01 10.09 1.15
N MET A 62 17.51 9.34 0.17
CA MET A 62 18.92 9.34 -0.20
C MET A 62 19.26 10.54 -1.09
N THR A 63 18.54 10.70 -2.20
CA THR A 63 18.86 11.71 -3.23
C THR A 63 18.17 13.06 -3.00
N GLY A 64 17.11 13.11 -2.20
CA GLY A 64 16.27 14.29 -2.03
C GLY A 64 15.38 14.60 -3.23
N MET A 65 15.49 13.87 -4.34
CA MET A 65 14.59 13.97 -5.50
C MET A 65 13.18 13.52 -5.15
N LEU A 66 12.19 13.77 -6.00
CA LEU A 66 10.87 13.16 -5.80
C LEU A 66 11.00 11.64 -5.83
N ASN A 67 10.27 10.97 -4.94
CA ASN A 67 10.14 9.52 -5.05
C ASN A 67 9.27 9.15 -6.27
N ARG A 68 9.25 7.86 -6.61
CA ARG A 68 8.47 7.33 -7.74
C ARG A 68 7.01 7.83 -7.74
N GLU A 69 6.31 7.69 -6.63
CA GLU A 69 4.89 8.07 -6.51
C GLU A 69 4.68 9.57 -6.79
N SER A 70 5.50 10.42 -6.19
CA SER A 70 5.40 11.87 -6.29
C SER A 70 5.85 12.40 -7.65
N PHE A 71 6.85 11.77 -8.27
CA PHE A 71 7.29 12.11 -9.63
C PHE A 71 6.16 11.92 -10.64
N PHE A 72 5.50 10.75 -10.64
CA PHE A 72 4.38 10.51 -11.57
C PHE A 72 3.16 11.37 -11.24
N ALA A 73 2.87 11.63 -9.97
CA ALA A 73 1.81 12.56 -9.59
C ALA A 73 2.08 13.99 -10.10
N ALA A 74 3.32 14.45 -10.03
CA ALA A 74 3.76 15.74 -10.57
C ALA A 74 3.69 15.77 -12.11
N LEU A 75 4.10 14.69 -12.78
CA LEU A 75 3.97 14.52 -14.23
C LEU A 75 2.51 14.67 -14.69
N ASP A 76 1.58 13.99 -14.03
CA ASP A 76 0.15 14.06 -14.34
C ASP A 76 -0.45 15.45 -14.06
N ALA A 77 0.07 16.17 -13.06
CA ALA A 77 -0.31 17.56 -12.81
C ALA A 77 0.22 18.51 -13.89
N SER A 78 1.44 18.29 -14.38
CA SER A 78 2.07 19.11 -15.43
C SER A 78 1.40 18.91 -16.79
N ARG A 79 1.07 17.66 -17.16
CA ARG A 79 0.31 17.35 -18.38
C ARG A 79 -1.05 18.04 -18.44
N ARG A 80 -1.71 18.22 -17.29
CA ARG A 80 -2.98 18.96 -17.20
C ARG A 80 -2.83 20.47 -17.46
N LYS A 81 -1.63 21.03 -17.30
CA LYS A 81 -1.35 22.46 -17.53
C LYS A 81 -0.82 22.76 -18.93
N SER A 82 -0.04 21.84 -19.50
CA SER A 82 0.53 21.94 -20.84
C SER A 82 0.66 20.54 -21.45
N ASP A 83 0.19 20.37 -22.67
CA ASP A 83 0.29 19.10 -23.41
C ASP A 83 1.64 18.93 -24.13
N ARG A 84 2.63 19.78 -23.78
CA ARG A 84 3.99 19.76 -24.33
C ARG A 84 5.01 19.63 -23.21
N GLY A 85 5.86 18.62 -23.34
CA GLY A 85 6.98 18.30 -22.44
C GLY A 85 7.75 17.10 -22.98
N THR A 86 8.93 16.83 -22.44
CA THR A 86 9.75 15.67 -22.82
C THR A 86 10.07 14.89 -21.56
N LEU A 87 9.59 13.64 -21.49
CA LEU A 87 9.96 12.73 -20.42
C LEU A 87 11.26 12.02 -20.79
N LEU A 88 12.27 12.16 -19.93
CA LEU A 88 13.51 11.40 -19.99
C LEU A 88 13.52 10.38 -18.85
N ILE A 89 13.80 9.12 -19.20
CA ILE A 89 14.06 8.04 -18.24
C ILE A 89 15.55 7.71 -18.36
N ILE A 90 16.23 7.69 -17.23
CA ILE A 90 17.68 7.54 -17.12
C ILE A 90 17.94 6.32 -16.24
N ASP A 91 18.77 5.40 -16.72
CA ASP A 91 19.21 4.23 -15.97
C ASP A 91 20.73 4.25 -15.84
N ALA A 92 21.27 3.83 -14.70
CA ALA A 92 22.71 3.77 -14.49
C ALA A 92 23.26 2.44 -14.99
N ASP A 93 23.86 2.45 -16.19
CA ASP A 93 24.43 1.25 -16.79
C ASP A 93 25.46 0.57 -15.88
N HIS A 94 25.37 -0.75 -15.78
CA HIS A 94 26.29 -1.59 -15.01
C HIS A 94 26.44 -1.22 -13.52
N PHE A 95 25.44 -0.57 -12.93
CA PHE A 95 25.47 -0.13 -11.52
C PHE A 95 25.77 -1.28 -10.54
N LYS A 96 25.27 -2.48 -10.82
CA LYS A 96 25.57 -3.68 -10.04
C LYS A 96 27.08 -3.96 -9.93
N ILE A 97 27.86 -3.71 -10.97
CA ILE A 97 29.32 -3.90 -10.95
C ILE A 97 29.98 -2.96 -9.94
N ILE A 98 29.50 -1.72 -9.83
CA ILE A 98 29.99 -0.75 -8.84
C ILE A 98 29.73 -1.28 -7.43
N ASN A 99 28.50 -1.72 -7.16
CA ASN A 99 28.13 -2.32 -5.88
C ASN A 99 28.96 -3.56 -5.54
N ASP A 100 29.10 -4.48 -6.49
CA ASP A 100 29.78 -5.75 -6.27
C ASP A 100 31.30 -5.55 -6.11
N SER A 101 31.89 -4.52 -6.74
CA SER A 101 33.34 -4.25 -6.71
C SER A 101 33.77 -3.33 -5.56
N TYR A 102 32.93 -2.38 -5.17
CA TYR A 102 33.28 -1.30 -4.23
C TYR A 102 32.34 -1.20 -3.02
N GLY A 103 31.33 -2.06 -2.93
CA GLY A 103 30.35 -2.08 -1.85
C GLY A 103 29.23 -1.06 -2.01
N HIS A 104 28.12 -1.31 -1.29
CA HIS A 104 26.89 -0.51 -1.41
C HIS A 104 27.05 0.97 -1.05
N LEU A 105 27.90 1.31 -0.06
CA LEU A 105 28.14 2.71 0.29
C LEU A 105 28.70 3.52 -0.88
N THR A 106 29.62 2.92 -1.65
CA THR A 106 30.16 3.55 -2.86
C THR A 106 29.10 3.63 -3.97
N GLY A 107 28.20 2.65 -4.05
CA GLY A 107 27.04 2.71 -4.93
C GLY A 107 26.10 3.87 -4.58
N ASP A 108 25.83 4.08 -3.30
CA ASP A 108 25.01 5.19 -2.82
C ASP A 108 25.64 6.54 -3.18
N ASP A 109 26.96 6.69 -2.99
CA ASP A 109 27.71 7.87 -3.43
C ASP A 109 27.62 8.09 -4.95
N ALA A 110 27.72 7.03 -5.75
CA ALA A 110 27.56 7.11 -7.20
C ALA A 110 26.15 7.58 -7.59
N LEU A 111 25.10 7.08 -6.92
CA LEU A 111 23.72 7.52 -7.15
C LEU A 111 23.51 8.98 -6.75
N LEU A 112 24.13 9.44 -5.66
CA LEU A 112 24.14 10.86 -5.28
C LEU A 112 24.82 11.74 -6.34
N LEU A 113 25.92 11.27 -6.93
CA LEU A 113 26.60 11.99 -8.00
C LEU A 113 25.75 12.06 -9.28
N ILE A 114 25.08 10.97 -9.65
CA ILE A 114 24.15 10.93 -10.78
C ILE A 114 22.98 11.89 -10.53
N ALA A 115 22.38 11.84 -9.34
CA ALA A 115 21.28 12.72 -8.97
C ALA A 115 21.68 14.20 -9.10
N ASN A 116 22.85 14.58 -8.58
CA ASN A 116 23.38 15.93 -8.70
C ASN A 116 23.68 16.33 -10.16
N ALA A 117 24.16 15.41 -10.99
CA ALA A 117 24.41 15.67 -12.40
C ALA A 117 23.11 15.94 -13.18
N ILE A 118 22.05 15.17 -12.88
CA ILE A 118 20.71 15.37 -13.44
C ILE A 118 20.16 16.74 -13.03
N ASP A 119 20.18 17.07 -11.73
CA ASP A 119 19.67 18.34 -11.19
C ASP A 119 20.33 19.56 -11.85
N ARG A 120 21.64 19.49 -12.11
CA ARG A 120 22.38 20.55 -12.83
C ARG A 120 22.12 20.58 -14.33
N GLY A 121 21.67 19.47 -14.91
CA GLY A 121 21.42 19.33 -16.34
C GLY A 121 20.02 19.78 -16.79
N VAL A 122 19.07 19.81 -15.86
CA VAL A 122 17.68 20.25 -16.12
C VAL A 122 17.49 21.75 -15.88
N ARG A 123 16.37 22.30 -16.36
CA ARG A 123 16.03 23.71 -16.17
C ARG A 123 15.30 23.92 -14.85
N SER A 124 15.34 25.15 -14.35
CA SER A 124 14.55 25.52 -13.18
C SER A 124 13.05 25.35 -13.47
N GLY A 125 12.38 24.55 -12.64
CA GLY A 125 10.96 24.24 -12.78
C GLY A 125 10.66 22.88 -13.40
N ASP A 126 11.68 22.20 -13.96
CA ASP A 126 11.57 20.81 -14.39
C ASP A 126 11.36 19.89 -13.18
N VAL A 127 10.66 18.78 -13.40
CA VAL A 127 10.34 17.79 -12.38
C VAL A 127 11.39 16.68 -12.46
N ILE A 128 12.07 16.40 -11.35
CA ILE A 128 13.05 15.32 -11.25
C ILE A 128 12.68 14.33 -10.15
N GLY A 129 12.93 13.05 -10.38
CA GLY A 129 12.58 11.98 -9.45
C GLY A 129 13.47 10.74 -9.57
N ARG A 130 13.63 10.03 -8.45
CA ARG A 130 14.18 8.67 -8.44
C ARG A 130 13.03 7.68 -8.49
N ILE A 131 12.93 6.94 -9.60
CA ILE A 131 11.77 6.10 -9.91
C ILE A 131 12.03 4.61 -9.64
N GLY A 132 13.29 4.22 -9.45
CA GLY A 132 13.75 2.87 -9.14
C GLY A 132 15.05 2.87 -8.32
N GLY A 133 15.70 1.72 -8.21
CA GLY A 133 16.96 1.59 -7.48
C GLY A 133 18.07 2.45 -8.09
N GLU A 134 18.37 2.23 -9.37
CA GLU A 134 19.32 3.01 -10.17
C GLU A 134 18.65 3.86 -11.27
N GLU A 135 17.32 3.91 -11.29
CA GLU A 135 16.53 4.60 -12.32
C GLU A 135 16.06 5.99 -11.86
N PHE A 136 16.20 6.97 -12.76
CA PHE A 136 15.80 8.36 -12.57
C PHE A 136 14.85 8.83 -13.68
N GLY A 137 14.04 9.83 -13.38
CA GLY A 137 13.15 10.50 -14.31
C GLY A 137 13.35 12.01 -14.28
N ALA A 138 13.26 12.64 -15.45
CA ALA A 138 13.22 14.08 -15.62
C ALA A 138 12.12 14.48 -16.61
N PHE A 139 11.36 15.52 -16.31
CA PHE A 139 10.27 16.02 -17.15
C PHE A 139 10.16 17.54 -17.14
#